data_AF-A0A2V9MUY3-F1
#
_entry.id   AF-A0A2V9MUY3-F1
#
_cell.length_a   1.000
_cell.length_b   1.000
_cell.length_c   1.000
_cell.angle_alpha   90.00
_cell.angle_beta   90.00
_cell.angle_gamma   90.00
#
_symmetry.space_group_name_H-M   'P 1'
#
loop_
_entity.id
_entity.type
_entity.pdbx_description
1 polymer ?
#
loop_
_entity_poly.entity_id
_entity_poly.type
_entity_poly.pdbx_seq_one_letter_code
_entity_poly.pdbx_strand_id
1 'polypeptide(L)'
;GRLLLRSFRHKRIPVTGILRDKNYPTVTKTRILAGMPHTWRQQVVRLDREPDTDLALHARRELALAAKQYLRASDTLLVSDYGYGAASPEIVAALRDKSSVPIVLDSRHRMMEFSGITAATPNEPEVEEALRTRIRD
;
A
#
# COMPACT_ATOMS: atom_id res chain seq x y z
N GLY A 1 12.07 0.46 9.24
CA GLY A 1 12.83 0.68 7.99
C GLY A 1 13.90 -0.36 7.72
N ARG A 2 15.04 -0.36 8.43
CA ARG A 2 16.23 -1.18 8.08
C ARG A 2 15.96 -2.70 7.96
N LEU A 3 15.18 -3.26 8.89
CA LEU A 3 14.82 -4.68 8.87
C LEU A 3 13.99 -5.05 7.62
N LEU A 4 13.04 -4.19 7.23
CA LEU A 4 12.24 -4.39 6.02
C LEU A 4 13.13 -4.44 4.75
N LEU A 5 14.07 -3.50 4.64
CA LEU A 5 15.03 -3.48 3.53
C LEU A 5 15.91 -4.74 3.50
N ARG A 6 16.34 -5.24 4.66
CA ARG A 6 17.10 -6.50 4.76
C ARG A 6 16.26 -7.68 4.28
N SER A 7 15.00 -7.76 4.68
CA SER A 7 14.07 -8.81 4.24
C SER A 7 13.81 -8.77 2.74
N PHE A 8 13.61 -7.58 2.15
CA PHE A 8 13.46 -7.44 0.69
C PHE A 8 14.70 -7.91 -0.07
N ARG A 9 15.90 -7.51 0.38
CA ARG A 9 17.16 -7.96 -0.23
C ARG A 9 17.33 -9.48 -0.15
N HIS A 10 17.00 -10.09 1.00
CA HIS A 10 17.04 -11.55 1.15
C HIS A 10 16.08 -12.26 0.18
N LYS A 11 14.92 -11.64 -0.09
CA LYS A 11 13.95 -12.11 -1.09
C LYS A 11 14.28 -11.68 -2.53
N ARG A 12 15.45 -11.08 -2.78
CA ARG A 12 15.88 -10.55 -4.08
C ARG A 12 14.91 -9.53 -4.70
N ILE A 13 14.18 -8.80 -3.85
CA ILE A 13 13.32 -7.70 -4.28
C ILE A 13 14.19 -6.44 -4.45
N PRO A 14 14.18 -5.79 -5.62
CA PRO A 14 14.89 -4.52 -5.83
C PRO A 14 14.41 -3.45 -4.84
N VAL A 15 15.34 -2.73 -4.22
CA VAL A 15 15.04 -1.70 -3.21
C VAL A 15 15.42 -0.28 -3.67
N THR A 16 15.86 -0.11 -4.91
CA THR A 16 16.31 1.17 -5.46
C THR A 16 15.18 2.18 -5.62
N GLY A 17 13.93 1.71 -5.77
CA GLY A 17 12.74 2.56 -5.80
C GLY A 17 12.19 2.97 -4.43
N ILE A 18 12.85 2.60 -3.32
CA ILE A 18 12.37 2.91 -1.96
C ILE A 18 12.91 4.26 -1.52
N LEU A 19 12.01 5.24 -1.41
CA LEU A 19 12.30 6.52 -0.77
C LEU A 19 12.41 6.38 0.74
N ARG A 20 13.34 7.12 1.35
CA ARG A 20 13.60 7.10 2.78
C ARG A 20 13.40 8.48 3.35
N ASP A 21 12.38 8.61 4.18
CA ASP A 21 12.13 9.82 4.95
C ASP A 21 12.52 9.58 6.42
N LYS A 22 13.32 10.49 6.99
CA LYS A 22 13.75 10.42 8.40
C LYS A 22 12.65 10.89 9.36
N ASN A 23 11.72 11.70 8.87
CA ASN A 23 10.62 12.29 9.64
C ASN A 23 9.34 11.46 9.56
N TYR A 24 9.32 10.45 8.69
CA TYR A 24 8.17 9.55 8.53
C TYR A 24 8.48 8.17 9.11
N PRO A 25 7.89 7.77 10.24
CA PRO A 25 8.15 6.46 10.82
C PRO A 25 7.68 5.36 9.86
N THR A 26 8.46 4.29 9.76
CA THR A 26 8.02 3.11 9.01
C THR A 26 6.82 2.48 9.72
N VAL A 27 5.67 2.46 9.07
CA VAL A 27 4.45 1.81 9.58
C VAL A 27 4.77 0.39 10.02
N THR A 28 4.45 0.06 11.26
CA THR A 28 4.73 -1.25 11.85
C THR A 28 3.54 -1.72 12.66
N LYS A 29 3.00 -2.89 12.32
CA LYS A 29 1.90 -3.54 13.04
C LYS A 29 2.48 -4.71 13.84
N THR A 30 2.61 -4.57 15.15
CA THR A 30 3.16 -5.61 16.04
C THR A 30 2.02 -6.37 16.70
N ARG A 31 1.97 -7.69 16.51
CA ARG A 31 0.97 -8.56 17.15
C ARG A 31 1.63 -9.30 18.31
N ILE A 32 1.14 -9.06 19.52
CA ILE A 32 1.53 -9.79 20.73
C ILE A 32 0.55 -10.95 20.88
N LEU A 33 1.09 -12.17 20.81
CA LEU A 33 0.31 -13.39 20.93
C LEU A 33 0.62 -14.06 22.27
N ALA A 34 -0.38 -14.59 22.94
CA ALA A 34 -0.21 -15.41 24.14
C ALA A 34 -0.89 -16.77 23.96
N GLY A 35 -0.31 -17.78 24.61
CA GLY A 35 -0.79 -19.16 24.58
C GLY A 35 0.24 -20.05 25.27
N MET A 36 -0.20 -21.22 25.73
CA MET A 36 0.69 -22.21 26.31
C MET A 36 1.48 -22.92 25.20
N PRO A 37 2.66 -23.50 25.50
CA PRO A 37 3.28 -24.46 24.61
C PRO A 37 2.24 -25.55 24.32
N HIS A 38 1.91 -25.78 23.05
CA HIS A 38 0.87 -26.71 22.55
C HIS A 38 -0.58 -26.21 22.49
N THR A 39 -0.87 -24.92 22.73
CA THR A 39 -2.18 -24.33 22.38
C THR A 39 -2.09 -23.29 21.26
N TRP A 40 -3.20 -23.07 20.56
CA TRP A 40 -3.30 -21.98 19.59
C TRP A 40 -3.03 -20.65 20.29
N ARG A 41 -2.03 -19.92 19.78
CA ARG A 41 -1.69 -18.59 20.30
C ARG A 41 -2.76 -17.61 19.86
N GLN A 42 -3.42 -16.99 20.82
CA GLN A 42 -4.41 -15.94 20.59
C GLN A 42 -3.71 -14.58 20.54
N GLN A 43 -4.20 -13.67 19.69
CA GLN A 43 -3.71 -12.31 19.66
C GLN A 43 -4.26 -11.55 20.88
N VAL A 44 -3.38 -11.15 21.79
CA VAL A 44 -3.75 -10.40 23.00
C VAL A 44 -3.74 -8.91 22.73
N VAL A 45 -2.68 -8.41 22.10
CA VAL A 45 -2.50 -6.97 21.85
C VAL A 45 -1.97 -6.73 20.44
N ARG A 46 -2.41 -5.64 19.84
CA ARG A 46 -1.81 -5.07 18.64
C ARG A 46 -1.21 -3.71 18.97
N LEU A 47 0.09 -3.54 18.71
CA LEU A 47 0.78 -2.26 18.81
C LEU A 47 1.03 -1.72 17.40
N ASP A 48 0.33 -0.64 17.08
CA ASP A 48 0.44 0.01 15.79
C ASP A 48 1.37 1.23 15.93
N ARG A 49 2.48 1.20 15.18
CA ARG A 49 3.36 2.36 15.03
C ARG A 49 3.05 2.99 13.69
N GLU A 50 2.41 4.14 13.75
CA GLU A 50 1.94 4.89 12.59
C GLU A 50 2.52 6.30 12.60
N PRO A 51 2.59 6.95 11.44
CA PRO A 51 2.90 8.36 11.33
C PRO A 51 1.74 9.19 11.90
N ASP A 52 2.08 10.23 12.67
CA ASP A 52 1.09 11.17 13.21
C ASP A 52 0.63 12.20 12.18
N THR A 53 1.36 12.31 11.07
CA THR A 53 1.09 13.26 9.99
C THR A 53 1.08 12.54 8.65
N ASP A 54 0.34 13.15 7.73
CA ASP A 54 0.36 12.82 6.32
C ASP A 54 1.77 12.79 5.72
N LEU A 55 1.96 11.95 4.69
CA LEU A 55 3.20 11.95 3.92
C LEU A 55 3.40 13.33 3.28
N ALA A 56 4.57 13.93 3.45
CA ALA A 56 4.84 15.28 2.99
C ALA A 56 4.69 15.42 1.46
N LEU A 57 4.22 16.59 1.00
CA LEU A 57 3.95 16.82 -0.42
C LEU A 57 5.17 16.62 -1.31
N HIS A 58 6.37 17.01 -0.84
CA HIS A 58 7.61 16.80 -1.60
C HIS A 58 7.92 15.30 -1.76
N ALA A 59 7.70 14.49 -0.73
CA ALA A 59 7.89 13.05 -0.77
C ALA A 59 6.89 12.36 -1.72
N ARG A 60 5.62 12.80 -1.74
CA ARG A 60 4.62 12.32 -2.71
C ARG A 60 5.04 12.62 -4.16
N ARG A 61 5.55 13.83 -4.42
CA ARG A 61 6.06 14.23 -5.74
C ARG A 61 7.27 13.41 -6.16
N GLU A 62 8.24 13.23 -5.25
CA GLU A 62 9.42 12.41 -5.50
C GLU A 62 9.02 10.96 -5.81
N LEU A 63 8.04 10.42 -5.08
CA LEU A 63 7.52 9.07 -5.29
C LEU A 63 6.87 8.91 -6.67
N ALA A 64 6.04 9.88 -7.09
CA ALA A 64 5.43 9.87 -8.42
C ALA A 64 6.48 9.95 -9.54
N LEU A 65 7.51 10.77 -9.39
CA LEU A 65 8.60 10.88 -10.35
C LEU A 65 9.42 9.58 -10.44
N ALA A 66 9.76 8.99 -9.29
CA ALA A 66 10.48 7.73 -9.25
C ALA A 66 9.64 6.60 -9.87
N ALA A 67 8.37 6.47 -9.48
CA ALA A 67 7.46 5.46 -10.01
C ALA A 67 7.34 5.58 -11.54
N LYS A 68 7.27 6.79 -12.08
CA LYS A 68 7.22 7.02 -13.54
C LYS A 68 8.45 6.49 -14.27
N GLN A 69 9.64 6.55 -13.67
CA GLN A 69 10.86 6.00 -14.29
C GLN A 69 10.81 4.47 -14.33
N TYR A 70 10.41 3.83 -13.21
CA TYR A 70 10.30 2.38 -13.14
C TYR A 70 9.18 1.83 -14.01
N LEU A 71 8.08 2.56 -14.15
CA LEU A 71 6.91 2.15 -14.92
C LEU A 71 7.24 1.86 -16.40
N ARG A 72 8.25 2.52 -16.96
CA ARG A 72 8.72 2.26 -18.35
C ARG A 72 9.36 0.89 -18.53
N ALA A 73 9.84 0.28 -17.46
CA ALA A 73 10.51 -1.01 -17.44
C ALA A 73 9.67 -2.09 -16.75
N SER A 74 8.38 -1.81 -16.49
CA SER A 74 7.45 -2.71 -15.82
C SER A 74 6.29 -3.05 -16.75
N ASP A 75 5.82 -4.29 -16.69
CA ASP A 75 4.66 -4.74 -17.47
C ASP A 75 3.31 -4.35 -16.84
N THR A 76 3.31 -3.95 -15.56
CA THR A 76 2.10 -3.63 -14.78
C THR A 76 2.48 -2.78 -13.56
N LEU A 77 1.54 -1.96 -13.08
CA LEU A 77 1.63 -1.24 -11.81
C LEU A 77 0.65 -1.82 -10.78
N LEU A 78 1.15 -2.24 -9.63
CA LEU A 78 0.33 -2.57 -8.46
C LEU A 78 0.34 -1.38 -7.49
N VAL A 79 -0.86 -0.87 -7.16
CA VAL A 79 -1.08 0.21 -6.22
C VAL A 79 -1.73 -0.37 -4.97
N SER A 80 -1.05 -0.23 -3.83
CA SER A 80 -1.54 -0.74 -2.55
C SER A 80 -1.79 0.42 -1.58
N ASP A 81 -3.04 0.86 -1.52
CA ASP A 81 -3.52 1.94 -0.67
C ASP A 81 -3.98 1.46 0.71
N TYR A 82 -3.14 1.78 1.70
CA TYR A 82 -3.38 1.53 3.12
C TYR A 82 -3.55 2.83 3.93
N GLY A 83 -3.83 3.96 3.29
CA GLY A 83 -4.14 5.22 3.99
C GLY A 83 -2.93 6.04 4.45
N TYR A 84 -1.71 5.69 4.04
CA TYR A 84 -0.46 6.37 4.46
C TYR A 84 0.11 7.33 3.40
N GLY A 85 -0.67 7.68 2.37
CA GLY A 85 -0.32 8.73 1.40
C GLY A 85 0.70 8.36 0.31
N ALA A 86 1.37 7.20 0.38
CA ALA A 86 2.27 6.72 -0.67
C ALA A 86 1.53 6.18 -1.91
N ALA A 87 0.29 5.70 -1.72
CA ALA A 87 -0.60 5.27 -2.78
C ALA A 87 -1.85 6.15 -2.72
N SER A 88 -1.82 7.25 -3.46
CA SER A 88 -2.90 8.24 -3.47
C SER A 88 -3.48 8.41 -4.87
N PRO A 89 -4.75 8.85 -5.00
CA PRO A 89 -5.37 9.11 -6.29
C PRO A 89 -4.54 10.06 -7.18
N GLU A 90 -3.91 11.07 -6.60
CA GLU A 90 -3.09 12.05 -7.33
C GLU A 90 -1.84 11.41 -7.95
N ILE A 91 -1.20 10.48 -7.22
CA ILE A 91 -0.04 9.74 -7.73
C ILE A 91 -0.47 8.82 -8.88
N VAL A 92 -1.58 8.10 -8.72
CA VAL A 92 -2.08 7.18 -9.74
C VAL A 92 -2.49 7.92 -11.01
N ALA A 93 -3.20 9.04 -10.88
CA ALA A 93 -3.56 9.89 -12.01
C ALA A 93 -2.32 10.38 -12.78
N ALA A 94 -1.29 10.85 -12.07
CA ALA A 94 -0.04 11.31 -12.68
C ALA A 94 0.73 10.19 -13.44
N LEU A 95 0.58 8.94 -13.01
CA LEU A 95 1.20 7.77 -13.65
C LEU A 95 0.39 7.25 -14.85
N ARG A 96 -0.95 7.32 -14.77
CA ARG A 96 -1.85 6.86 -15.83
C ARG A 96 -1.64 7.62 -17.13
N ASP A 97 -1.50 8.94 -17.09
CA ASP A 97 -1.30 9.79 -18.27
C ASP A 97 -0.07 9.46 -19.11
N LYS A 98 0.84 8.64 -18.57
CA LYS A 98 2.15 8.35 -19.17
C LYS A 98 2.37 6.86 -19.42
N SER A 99 1.36 6.02 -19.19
CA SER A 99 1.51 4.58 -19.25
C SER A 99 0.33 3.89 -19.94
N SER A 100 0.64 2.93 -20.80
CA SER A 100 -0.31 1.99 -21.37
C SER A 100 -0.40 0.68 -20.58
N VAL A 101 0.38 0.52 -19.50
CA VAL A 101 0.39 -0.74 -18.75
C VAL A 101 -0.81 -0.84 -17.80
N PRO A 102 -1.30 -2.05 -17.51
CA PRO A 102 -2.35 -2.26 -16.53
C PRO A 102 -2.00 -1.65 -15.17
N ILE A 103 -3.00 -1.05 -14.52
CA ILE A 103 -2.90 -0.55 -13.15
C ILE A 103 -3.88 -1.35 -12.29
N VAL A 104 -3.37 -2.09 -11.31
CA VAL A 104 -4.17 -2.88 -10.38
C VAL A 104 -4.18 -2.19 -9.02
N LEU A 105 -5.37 -2.03 -8.44
CA LEU A 105 -5.57 -1.35 -7.17
C LEU A 105 -6.01 -2.31 -6.06
N ASP A 106 -5.28 -2.29 -4.96
CA ASP A 106 -5.69 -2.80 -3.66
C ASP A 106 -5.87 -1.59 -2.73
N SER A 107 -7.11 -1.12 -2.52
CA SER A 107 -7.40 0.05 -1.68
C SER A 107 -8.46 -0.29 -0.65
N ARG A 108 -8.19 0.10 0.60
CA ARG A 108 -9.16 -0.06 1.69
C ARG A 108 -10.14 1.11 1.72
N HIS A 109 -11.42 0.82 1.53
CA HIS A 109 -12.55 1.76 1.65
C HIS A 109 -12.53 2.98 0.72
N ARG A 110 -11.48 3.19 -0.08
CA ARG A 110 -11.29 4.38 -0.94
C ARG A 110 -11.17 4.04 -2.42
N MET A 111 -11.50 2.81 -2.81
CA MET A 111 -11.43 2.35 -4.21
C MET A 111 -12.10 3.32 -5.19
N MET A 112 -13.24 3.90 -4.81
CA MET A 112 -14.01 4.84 -5.65
C MET A 112 -13.34 6.20 -5.85
N GLU A 113 -12.29 6.54 -5.09
CA GLU A 113 -11.52 7.78 -5.29
C GLU A 113 -10.49 7.66 -6.41
N PHE A 114 -10.18 6.43 -6.87
CA PHE A 114 -9.20 6.18 -7.91
C PHE A 114 -9.87 6.10 -9.29
N SER A 115 -9.24 6.72 -10.29
CA SER A 115 -9.67 6.66 -11.69
C SER A 115 -8.56 6.12 -12.59
N GLY A 116 -8.93 5.61 -13.76
CA GLY A 116 -7.97 5.08 -14.74
C GLY A 116 -7.29 3.77 -14.34
N ILE A 117 -7.83 3.06 -13.34
CA ILE A 117 -7.37 1.72 -12.95
C ILE A 117 -7.93 0.66 -13.90
N THR A 118 -7.18 -0.42 -14.10
CA THR A 118 -7.57 -1.55 -14.94
C THR A 118 -8.38 -2.58 -14.16
N ALA A 119 -7.99 -2.84 -12.92
CA ALA A 119 -8.68 -3.76 -12.02
C ALA A 119 -8.52 -3.28 -10.57
N ALA A 120 -9.46 -3.67 -9.73
CA ALA A 120 -9.35 -3.51 -8.29
C ALA A 120 -9.54 -4.88 -7.60
N THR A 121 -8.96 -5.06 -6.42
CA THR A 121 -9.04 -6.28 -5.63
C THR A 121 -9.72 -6.05 -4.27
N PRO A 122 -10.97 -5.55 -4.24
CA PRO A 122 -11.69 -5.34 -2.99
C PRO A 122 -12.09 -6.68 -2.35
N ASN A 123 -12.23 -6.70 -1.03
CA ASN A 123 -12.99 -7.74 -0.33
C ASN A 123 -14.50 -7.48 -0.41
N GLU A 124 -15.31 -8.46 -0.02
CA GLU A 124 -16.77 -8.36 -0.07
C GLU A 124 -17.33 -7.14 0.67
N PRO A 125 -16.95 -6.86 1.95
CA PRO A 125 -17.37 -5.63 2.63
C PRO A 125 -17.03 -4.33 1.88
N GLU A 126 -15.86 -4.26 1.25
CA GLU A 126 -15.45 -3.09 0.45
C GLU A 126 -16.32 -2.90 -0.80
N VAL A 127 -16.74 -3.99 -1.45
CA VAL A 127 -17.68 -3.93 -2.58
C VAL A 127 -19.07 -3.49 -2.12
N GLU A 128 -19.55 -4.07 -1.03
CA GLU A 128 -20.85 -3.70 -0.44
C GLU A 128 -20.91 -2.21 -0.09
N GLU A 129 -19.86 -1.70 0.55
CA GLU A 129 -19.73 -0.28 0.89
C GLU A 129 -19.70 0.60 -0.36
N ALA A 130 -18.89 0.25 -1.35
CA ALA A 130 -18.74 1.03 -2.59
C ALA A 130 -20.04 1.08 -3.40
N LEU A 131 -20.78 -0.03 -3.47
CA LEU A 131 -22.01 -0.16 -4.25
C LEU A 131 -23.29 0.13 -3.44
N ARG A 132 -23.17 0.35 -2.13
CA ARG A 132 -24.30 0.53 -1.19
C ARG A 132 -25.34 -0.58 -1.32
N THR A 133 -24.87 -1.81 -1.51
CA THR A 133 -25.70 -2.99 -1.66
C THR A 133 -25.13 -4.12 -0.81
N ARG A 134 -25.97 -5.11 -0.51
CA ARG A 134 -25.54 -6.32 0.19
C ARG A 134 -25.32 -7.43 -0.82
N ILE A 135 -24.17 -8.07 -0.76
CA ILE A 135 -23.92 -9.31 -1.47
C ILE A 135 -24.56 -10.42 -0.63
N ARG A 136 -25.38 -11.25 -1.27
CA ARG A 136 -26.02 -12.40 -0.63
C ARG A 136 -25.52 -13.63 -1.38
N ASP A 137 -25.13 -14.65 -0.63
CA ASP A 137 -24.80 -15.98 -1.15
C ASP A 137 -26.00 -16.64 -1.86
#